data_AF-A0A349HBA1-F1
#
_entry.id   AF-A0A349HBA1-F1
#
_cell.length_a   1.000
_cell.length_b   1.000
_cell.length_c   1.000
_cell.angle_alpha   90.00
_cell.angle_beta   90.00
_cell.angle_gamma   90.00
#
_symmetry.space_group_name_H-M   'P 1'
#
loop_
_entity.id
_entity.type
_entity.pdbx_description
1 polymer ?
#
loop_
_entity_poly.entity_id
_entity_poly.type
_entity_poly.pdbx_seq_one_letter_code
_entity_poly.pdbx_strand_id
1 'polypeptide(L)'
;RADGALDLYHGGLRAKNEQGGIIFDHLDYRRYAQVLREQVKPWSYMKFPFINSLGPDKGWYRVGPLARIDNCDFIATPLAEEERKEFMALGEGEPIHVTLAYHWARMIELLHSIEAIKDLLLDPDIFGDELVAKGEVTPREGIGVIEAP
;
A
#
# COMPACT_ATOMS: atom_id res chain seq x y z
N ARG A 1 8.98 -1.69 5.87
CA ARG A 1 9.82 -0.79 6.71
C ARG A 1 8.94 0.04 7.66
N ALA A 2 9.48 0.69 8.70
CA ALA A 2 8.72 1.43 9.72
C ALA A 2 8.88 2.96 9.62
N ASP A 3 9.47 3.43 8.52
CA ASP A 3 9.87 4.82 8.27
C ASP A 3 8.85 5.60 7.40
N GLY A 4 7.77 4.96 6.96
CA GLY A 4 6.75 5.59 6.12
C GLY A 4 7.03 5.59 4.62
N ALA A 5 8.12 4.93 4.19
CA ALA A 5 8.42 4.76 2.77
C ALA A 5 7.32 3.97 2.05
N LEU A 6 7.03 4.32 0.80
CA LEU A 6 6.27 3.45 -0.10
C LEU A 6 7.03 2.12 -0.27
N ASP A 7 6.36 1.01 0.03
CA ASP A 7 6.89 -0.33 -0.14
C ASP A 7 5.79 -1.23 -0.71
N LEU A 8 5.99 -1.71 -1.94
CA LEU A 8 5.01 -2.56 -2.63
C LEU A 8 5.10 -4.03 -2.21
N TYR A 9 6.20 -4.43 -1.56
CA TYR A 9 6.48 -5.83 -1.23
C TYR A 9 6.22 -6.14 0.24
N HIS A 10 6.70 -5.31 1.18
CA HIS A 10 6.61 -5.62 2.60
C HIS A 10 6.47 -4.39 3.51
N GLY A 11 5.39 -4.34 4.29
CA GLY A 11 5.16 -3.29 5.27
C GLY A 11 3.98 -3.56 6.18
N GLY A 12 3.77 -2.67 7.15
CA GLY A 12 2.53 -2.64 7.93
C GLY A 12 1.45 -1.87 7.16
N LEU A 13 0.19 -2.23 7.38
CA LEU A 13 -0.94 -1.54 6.77
C LEU A 13 -1.12 -0.15 7.39
N ARG A 14 -1.37 0.85 6.56
CA ARG A 14 -1.67 2.22 6.95
C ARG A 14 -2.97 2.68 6.31
N ALA A 15 -3.78 3.43 7.04
CA ALA A 15 -4.96 4.10 6.50
C ALA A 15 -5.07 5.51 7.07
N LYS A 16 -5.30 6.48 6.19
CA LYS A 16 -5.68 7.85 6.51
C LYS A 16 -7.16 8.09 6.19
N ASN A 17 -7.79 9.02 6.88
CA ASN A 17 -9.11 9.54 6.54
C ASN A 17 -9.02 10.51 5.33
N GLU A 18 -10.16 11.06 4.93
CA GLU A 18 -10.25 12.00 3.78
C GLU A 18 -9.57 13.35 4.02
N GLN A 19 -9.15 13.67 5.25
CA GLN A 19 -8.35 14.87 5.59
C GLN A 19 -6.90 14.51 5.95
N GLY A 20 -6.42 13.32 5.56
CA GLY A 20 -5.05 12.88 5.82
C GLY A 20 -4.76 12.44 7.26
N GLY A 21 -5.74 12.47 8.16
CA GLY A 21 -5.62 12.01 9.54
C GLY A 21 -5.46 10.50 9.64
N ILE A 22 -4.45 10.03 10.36
CA ILE A 22 -4.16 8.60 10.51
C ILE A 22 -5.28 7.89 11.29
N ILE A 23 -5.84 6.83 10.71
CA ILE A 23 -6.79 5.92 11.37
C ILE A 23 -6.03 4.78 12.05
N PHE A 24 -5.08 4.19 11.34
CA PHE A 24 -4.09 3.26 11.88
C PHE A 24 -2.81 3.35 11.06
N ASP A 25 -1.69 3.03 11.70
CA ASP A 25 -0.38 3.06 11.09
C ASP A 25 0.45 1.86 11.53
N HIS A 26 1.23 1.32 10.59
CA HIS A 26 2.05 0.12 10.75
C HIS A 26 1.31 -1.06 11.39
N LEU A 27 0.04 -1.22 11.05
CA LEU A 27 -0.73 -2.37 11.51
C LEU A 27 -0.12 -3.64 10.92
N ASP A 28 0.20 -4.59 11.79
CA ASP A 28 0.58 -5.94 11.40
C ASP A 28 -0.53 -6.59 10.55
N TYR A 29 -0.24 -6.83 9.27
CA TYR A 29 -1.20 -7.39 8.32
C TYR A 29 -1.73 -8.76 8.74
N ARG A 30 -1.02 -9.50 9.60
CA ARG A 30 -1.52 -10.77 10.17
C ARG A 30 -2.78 -10.56 11.03
N ARG A 31 -3.06 -9.33 11.43
CA ARG A 31 -4.21 -8.94 12.24
C ARG A 31 -5.30 -8.25 11.42
N TYR A 32 -5.23 -8.26 10.08
CA TYR A 32 -6.17 -7.54 9.23
C TYR A 32 -7.64 -7.88 9.53
N ALA A 33 -7.96 -9.13 9.88
CA ALA A 33 -9.33 -9.57 10.19
C ALA A 33 -9.94 -8.89 11.44
N GLN A 34 -9.11 -8.23 12.27
CA GLN A 34 -9.57 -7.46 13.45
C GLN A 34 -10.02 -6.05 13.07
N VAL A 35 -9.47 -5.49 11.98
CA VAL A 35 -9.69 -4.10 11.55
C VAL A 35 -10.50 -3.98 10.25
N LEU A 36 -10.49 -4.98 9.39
CA LEU A 36 -11.23 -4.99 8.14
C LEU A 36 -12.36 -6.02 8.21
N ARG A 37 -13.53 -5.62 7.74
CA ARG A 37 -14.72 -6.47 7.60
C ARG A 37 -15.28 -6.32 6.21
N GLU A 38 -16.06 -7.29 5.79
CA GLU A 38 -16.68 -7.31 4.46
C GLU A 38 -18.18 -7.43 4.58
N GLN A 39 -18.91 -6.56 3.88
CA GLN A 39 -20.36 -6.61 3.76
C GLN A 39 -20.78 -7.24 2.42
N VAL A 40 -21.88 -7.98 2.42
CA VAL A 40 -22.50 -8.54 1.21
C VAL A 40 -23.74 -7.72 0.85
N LYS A 41 -24.00 -7.55 -0.46
CA LYS A 41 -25.20 -6.93 -0.98
C LYS A 41 -25.93 -7.93 -1.90
N PRO A 42 -27.27 -7.95 -1.93
CA PRO A 42 -28.02 -8.95 -2.69
C PRO A 42 -27.86 -8.83 -4.22
N TRP A 43 -27.30 -7.73 -4.71
CA TRP A 43 -27.19 -7.39 -6.13
C TRP A 43 -25.76 -7.51 -6.69
N SER A 44 -24.78 -7.97 -5.89
CA SER A 44 -23.39 -8.14 -6.35
C SER A 44 -22.72 -9.30 -5.64
N TYR A 45 -21.97 -10.10 -6.39
CA TYR A 45 -21.06 -11.09 -5.80
C TYR A 45 -19.80 -10.44 -5.19
N MET A 46 -19.41 -9.26 -5.68
CA MET A 46 -18.31 -8.51 -5.09
C MET A 46 -18.75 -7.98 -3.72
N LYS A 47 -17.93 -8.26 -2.70
CA LYS A 47 -18.13 -7.76 -1.34
C LYS A 47 -17.77 -6.28 -1.25
N PHE A 48 -18.18 -5.67 -0.14
CA PHE A 48 -17.96 -4.26 0.17
C PHE A 48 -17.14 -4.18 1.46
N PRO A 49 -15.80 -4.15 1.36
CA PRO A 49 -14.94 -4.08 2.53
C PRO A 49 -15.02 -2.71 3.21
N PHE A 50 -14.85 -2.69 4.52
CA PHE A 50 -14.85 -1.47 5.33
C PHE A 50 -13.95 -1.59 6.58
N ILE A 51 -13.52 -0.45 7.10
CA ILE A 51 -12.82 -0.34 8.37
C ILE A 51 -13.81 -0.57 9.52
N ASN A 52 -13.58 -1.64 10.29
CA ASN A 52 -14.47 -2.16 11.32
C ASN A 52 -14.85 -1.10 12.37
N SER A 53 -13.88 -0.29 12.82
CA SER A 53 -14.11 0.74 13.85
C SER A 53 -15.00 1.89 13.37
N LEU A 54 -15.15 2.09 12.06
CA LEU A 54 -15.97 3.14 11.45
C LEU A 54 -17.34 2.63 10.98
N GLY A 55 -17.52 1.31 10.94
CA GLY A 55 -18.75 0.67 10.49
C GLY A 55 -18.97 0.72 8.96
N PRO A 56 -20.01 0.03 8.46
CA PRO A 56 -20.22 -0.16 7.03
C PRO A 56 -20.69 1.10 6.29
N ASP A 57 -21.11 2.16 6.98
CA ASP A 57 -21.60 3.38 6.34
C ASP A 57 -20.52 4.46 6.18
N LYS A 58 -19.52 4.47 7.07
CA LYS A 58 -18.43 5.47 7.09
C LYS A 58 -17.04 4.88 6.92
N GLY A 59 -16.91 3.57 7.01
CA GLY A 59 -15.63 2.86 6.93
C GLY A 59 -15.21 2.46 5.52
N TRP A 60 -15.87 2.96 4.48
CA TRP A 60 -15.42 2.71 3.11
C TRP A 60 -14.05 3.33 2.90
N TYR A 61 -13.20 2.63 2.18
CA TYR A 61 -11.86 3.08 1.88
C TYR A 61 -11.53 2.75 0.43
N ARG A 62 -10.46 3.36 -0.06
CA ARG A 62 -9.91 3.11 -1.39
C ARG A 62 -8.51 2.50 -1.29
N VAL A 63 -8.15 1.71 -2.29
CA VAL A 63 -6.83 1.13 -2.49
C VAL A 63 -6.31 1.50 -3.88
N GLY A 64 -5.12 1.02 -4.22
CA GLY A 64 -4.46 1.26 -5.50
C GLY A 64 -3.55 2.50 -5.48
N PRO A 65 -3.03 2.92 -6.65
CA PRO A 65 -1.91 3.85 -6.75
C PRO A 65 -2.13 5.16 -6.00
N LEU A 66 -3.28 5.80 -6.20
CA LEU A 66 -3.58 7.08 -5.57
C LEU A 66 -3.62 6.96 -4.04
N ALA A 67 -4.23 5.89 -3.51
CA ALA A 67 -4.30 5.67 -2.08
C ALA A 67 -2.91 5.42 -1.48
N ARG A 68 -2.02 4.70 -2.18
CA ARG A 68 -0.65 4.46 -1.71
C ARG A 68 0.18 5.74 -1.69
N ILE A 69 0.08 6.56 -2.75
CA ILE A 69 0.75 7.86 -2.84
C ILE A 69 0.31 8.82 -1.72
N ASP A 70 -1.00 8.92 -1.44
CA ASP A 70 -1.50 9.75 -0.33
C ASP A 70 -1.07 9.24 1.06
N ASN A 71 -0.90 7.93 1.21
CA ASN A 71 -0.58 7.31 2.50
C ASN A 71 0.92 7.34 2.83
N CYS A 72 1.79 7.19 1.84
CA CYS A 72 3.24 7.18 2.04
C CYS A 72 3.77 8.56 2.43
N ASP A 73 4.83 8.58 3.22
CA ASP A 73 5.50 9.82 3.62
C ASP A 73 6.52 10.25 2.56
N PHE A 74 7.16 9.26 1.90
CA PHE A 74 8.08 9.43 0.79
C PHE A 74 8.21 8.14 -0.04
N ILE A 75 8.80 8.27 -1.23
CA ILE A 75 9.25 7.16 -2.08
C ILE A 75 10.76 7.07 -2.00
N ALA A 76 11.30 5.86 -1.85
CA ALA A 76 12.74 5.66 -1.66
C ALA A 76 13.58 5.95 -2.91
N THR A 77 12.97 5.84 -4.10
CA THR A 77 13.67 6.08 -5.37
C THR A 77 13.56 7.55 -5.76
N PRO A 78 14.68 8.18 -6.17
CA PRO A 78 14.79 9.64 -6.22
C PRO A 78 13.90 10.30 -7.28
N LEU A 79 13.77 9.73 -8.48
CA LEU A 79 12.97 10.34 -9.54
C LEU A 79 11.48 10.23 -9.23
N ALA A 80 11.02 9.06 -8.76
CA ALA A 80 9.63 8.90 -8.35
C ALA A 80 9.25 9.79 -7.17
N GLU A 81 10.17 10.05 -6.23
CA GLU A 81 9.93 10.98 -5.12
C GLU A 81 9.82 12.43 -5.58
N GLU A 82 10.59 12.85 -6.58
CA GLU A 82 10.46 14.17 -7.20
C GLU A 82 9.06 14.35 -7.81
N GLU A 83 8.63 13.39 -8.63
CA GLU A 83 7.30 13.38 -9.25
C GLU A 83 6.17 13.31 -8.21
N ARG A 84 6.37 12.56 -7.12
CA ARG A 84 5.40 12.52 -6.01
C ARG A 84 5.25 13.88 -5.37
N LYS A 85 6.34 14.61 -5.10
CA LYS A 85 6.27 15.95 -4.50
C LYS A 85 5.54 16.93 -5.40
N GLU A 86 5.79 16.89 -6.71
CA GLU A 86 5.06 17.71 -7.69
C GLU A 86 3.57 17.36 -7.70
N PHE A 87 3.24 16.07 -7.71
CA PHE A 87 1.86 15.61 -7.65
C PHE A 87 1.15 16.05 -6.36
N MET A 88 1.77 15.87 -5.20
CA MET A 88 1.20 16.24 -3.90
C MET A 88 1.04 17.75 -3.73
N ALA A 89 1.83 18.58 -4.43
CA ALA A 89 1.67 20.02 -4.41
C ALA A 89 0.31 20.48 -4.97
N LEU A 90 -0.34 19.68 -5.83
CA LEU A 90 -1.69 19.93 -6.34
C LEU A 90 -2.77 19.86 -5.26
N GLY A 91 -2.52 19.11 -4.18
CA GLY A 91 -3.43 18.95 -3.05
C GLY A 91 -3.29 20.03 -1.99
N GLU A 92 -2.35 20.97 -2.13
CA GLU A 92 -2.08 22.03 -1.14
C GLU A 92 -1.86 21.51 0.29
N GLY A 93 -1.32 20.29 0.43
CA GLY A 93 -1.07 19.63 1.72
C GLY A 93 -2.15 18.64 2.15
N GLU A 94 -3.26 18.55 1.41
CA GLU A 94 -4.33 17.57 1.64
C GLU A 94 -4.21 16.37 0.66
N PRO A 95 -4.79 15.19 1.01
CA PRO A 95 -4.85 14.06 0.10
C PRO A 95 -5.63 14.36 -1.18
N ILE A 96 -5.24 13.75 -2.30
CA ILE A 96 -5.87 14.02 -3.61
C ILE A 96 -7.01 13.03 -3.87
N HIS A 97 -8.24 13.53 -3.99
CA HIS A 97 -9.43 12.68 -4.15
C HIS A 97 -9.98 12.55 -5.58
N VAL A 98 -9.33 13.17 -6.57
CA VAL A 98 -9.83 13.23 -7.95
C VAL A 98 -9.66 11.88 -8.67
N THR A 99 -10.74 11.35 -9.25
CA THR A 99 -10.74 10.02 -9.91
C THR A 99 -9.68 9.85 -11.00
N LEU A 100 -9.46 10.87 -11.84
CA LEU A 100 -8.46 10.78 -12.91
C LEU A 100 -7.01 10.83 -12.39
N ALA A 101 -6.79 11.29 -11.15
CA ALA A 101 -5.46 11.35 -10.54
C ALA A 101 -4.85 9.95 -10.32
N TYR A 102 -5.68 8.90 -10.31
CA TYR A 102 -5.20 7.51 -10.34
C TYR A 102 -4.25 7.22 -11.52
N HIS A 103 -4.45 7.88 -12.67
CA HIS A 103 -3.58 7.68 -13.82
C HIS A 103 -2.19 8.29 -13.60
N TRP A 104 -2.12 9.47 -12.97
CA TRP A 104 -0.84 10.08 -12.63
C TRP A 104 -0.13 9.30 -11.53
N ALA A 105 -0.83 8.97 -10.44
CA ALA A 105 -0.26 8.16 -9.36
C ALA A 105 0.30 6.82 -9.89
N ARG A 106 -0.37 6.19 -10.87
CA ARG A 106 0.13 4.99 -11.54
C ARG A 106 1.44 5.21 -12.31
N MET A 107 1.63 6.36 -12.94
CA MET A 107 2.90 6.69 -13.61
C MET A 107 4.03 6.88 -12.60
N ILE A 108 3.75 7.46 -11.43
CA ILE A 108 4.72 7.58 -10.34
C ILE A 108 5.13 6.20 -9.83
N GLU A 109 4.17 5.29 -9.60
CA GLU A 109 4.47 3.91 -9.18
C GLU A 109 5.23 3.11 -10.25
N LEU A 110 4.92 3.33 -11.53
CA LEU A 110 5.66 2.74 -12.63
C LEU A 110 7.12 3.19 -12.62
N LEU A 111 7.36 4.50 -12.47
CA LEU A 111 8.71 5.06 -12.36
C LEU A 111 9.46 4.49 -11.16
N HIS A 112 8.80 4.46 -9.99
CA HIS A 112 9.36 3.85 -8.79
C HIS A 112 9.75 2.38 -9.01
N SER A 113 8.87 1.60 -9.65
CA SER A 113 9.12 0.19 -9.94
C SER A 113 10.31 0.00 -10.88
N ILE A 114 10.47 0.86 -11.89
CA ILE A 114 11.61 0.83 -12.82
C ILE A 114 12.92 1.14 -12.09
N GLU A 115 12.93 2.18 -11.24
CA GLU A 115 14.10 2.52 -10.42
C GLU A 115 14.45 1.38 -9.45
N ALA A 116 13.45 0.83 -8.77
CA ALA A 116 13.65 -0.28 -7.83
C ALA A 116 14.19 -1.55 -8.53
N ILE A 117 13.71 -1.87 -9.74
CA ILE A 117 14.26 -2.98 -10.54
C ILE A 117 15.74 -2.75 -10.84
N LYS A 118 16.12 -1.53 -11.25
CA LYS A 118 17.53 -1.20 -11.49
C LYS A 118 18.38 -1.41 -10.24
N ASP A 119 17.91 -0.91 -9.09
CA ASP A 119 18.65 -1.03 -7.83
C ASP A 119 18.80 -2.50 -7.40
N LEU A 120 17.73 -3.30 -7.53
CA LEU A 120 17.76 -4.74 -7.25
C LEU A 120 18.68 -5.52 -8.19
N LEU A 121 18.79 -5.13 -9.46
CA LEU A 121 19.72 -5.77 -10.41
C LEU A 121 21.19 -5.48 -10.10
N LEU A 122 21.47 -4.45 -9.30
CA LEU A 122 22.82 -4.10 -8.84
C LEU A 122 23.17 -4.74 -7.49
N ASP A 123 22.19 -5.35 -6.82
CA ASP A 123 22.40 -6.08 -5.57
C ASP A 123 23.06 -7.44 -5.86
N PRO A 124 24.27 -7.75 -5.36
CA PRO A 124 24.91 -9.03 -5.61
C PRO A 124 24.12 -10.22 -5.07
N ASP A 125 23.27 -10.05 -4.04
CA ASP A 125 22.51 -11.13 -3.43
C ASP A 125 21.49 -11.74 -4.41
N ILE A 126 21.04 -11.01 -5.44
CA ILE A 126 20.14 -11.53 -6.48
C ILE A 126 20.78 -12.66 -7.32
N PHE A 127 22.12 -12.73 -7.33
CA PHE A 127 22.90 -13.76 -8.02
C PHE A 127 23.43 -14.83 -7.06
N GLY A 128 23.07 -14.78 -5.78
CA GLY A 128 23.51 -15.75 -4.78
C GLY A 128 22.84 -17.12 -4.93
N ASP A 129 23.42 -18.13 -4.28
CA ASP A 129 22.92 -19.51 -4.29
C ASP A 129 22.01 -19.85 -3.09
N GLU A 130 21.82 -18.91 -2.15
CA GLU A 130 21.00 -19.07 -0.95
C GLU A 130 19.50 -18.85 -1.23
N LEU A 131 18.89 -19.76 -1.99
CA LEU A 131 17.54 -19.56 -2.55
C LEU A 131 16.40 -20.20 -1.74
N VAL A 132 16.70 -21.17 -0.88
CA VAL A 132 15.68 -21.99 -0.21
C VAL A 132 15.97 -22.11 1.29
N ALA A 133 15.05 -21.58 2.10
CA ALA A 133 15.00 -21.86 3.53
C ALA A 133 14.11 -23.09 3.80
N LYS A 134 14.55 -23.98 4.69
CA LYS A 134 13.76 -25.13 5.16
C LYS A 134 13.28 -24.85 6.59
N GLY A 135 11.96 -24.90 6.80
CA GLY A 135 11.37 -24.80 8.14
C GLY A 135 11.18 -26.15 8.80
N GLU A 136 11.19 -26.19 10.13
CA GLU A 136 11.02 -27.42 10.92
C GLU A 136 9.55 -27.75 11.22
N VAL A 137 8.65 -26.77 11.12
CA VAL A 137 7.24 -26.90 11.52
C VAL A 137 6.33 -26.30 10.45
N THR A 138 5.25 -26.99 10.12
CA THR A 138 4.16 -26.44 9.29
C THR A 138 3.17 -25.71 10.20
N PRO A 139 3.14 -24.37 10.23
CA PRO A 139 2.13 -23.65 10.99
C PRO A 139 0.74 -23.95 10.43
N ARG A 140 -0.28 -23.93 11.30
CA ARG A 140 -1.68 -24.18 10.89
C ARG A 140 -2.29 -23.01 10.12
N GLU A 141 -1.66 -21.84 10.16
CA GLU A 141 -2.10 -20.60 9.53
C GLU A 141 -0.90 -19.86 8.93
N GLY A 142 -1.12 -19.24 7.76
CA GLY A 142 -0.15 -18.38 7.09
C GLY A 142 -0.88 -17.21 6.42
N ILE A 143 -0.38 -16.00 6.64
CA ILE A 143 -0.94 -14.77 6.07
C ILE A 143 0.18 -14.08 5.30
N GLY A 144 -0.03 -13.90 3.99
CA GLY A 144 0.84 -13.14 3.11
C GLY A 144 0.05 -11.98 2.51
N VAL A 145 0.68 -10.80 2.48
CA VAL A 145 0.11 -9.58 1.91
C VAL A 145 1.17 -8.93 1.03
N ILE A 146 0.73 -8.39 -0.11
CA ILE A 146 1.52 -7.63 -1.06
C ILE A 146 0.63 -6.55 -1.66
N GLU A 147 1.21 -5.43 -2.09
CA GLU A 147 0.47 -4.39 -2.80
C GLU A 147 0.38 -4.74 -4.29
N ALA A 148 -0.76 -5.28 -4.70
CA ALA A 148 -1.03 -5.55 -6.11
C ALA A 148 -1.26 -4.23 -6.91
N PRO A 149 -0.94 -4.22 -8.23
CA PRO A 149 -1.21 -3.09 -9.13
C PRO A 149 -2.68 -2.71 -9.27
#